data_AF-A0A7C9AMR3-F1
#
_entry.id   AF-A0A7C9AMR3-F1
#
_cell.length_a   1.000
_cell.length_b   1.000
_cell.length_c   1.000
_cell.angle_alpha   90.00
_cell.angle_beta   90.00
_cell.angle_gamma   90.00
#
_symmetry.space_group_name_H-M   'P 1'
#
loop_
_entity.id
_entity.type
_entity.pdbx_description
1 polymer ?
#
loop_
_entity_poly.entity_id
_entity_poly.type
_entity_poly.pdbx_seq_one_letter_code
_entity_poly.pdbx_strand_id
1 'polypeptide(L)'
;FRSHYPFSLSSHPPAMRTLTPLSLLLLFSLLSPSTGELPGTWELLVPDAGIASMHTAVTHFNTVVLLDRTDIGPSRLRLPANLCRRHRNRPNATDLNPDCYAHSALFDPATNKIRPLIIHTDTWCSSGQFLPDGTLLQTGGDLDGWKKI
;
A
#
# COMPACT_ATOMS: atom_id res chain seq x y z
N PHE A 1 -65.75 -17.16 10.23
CA PHE A 1 -66.17 -18.54 9.92
C PHE A 1 -65.80 -19.42 11.10
N ARG A 2 -66.80 -20.02 11.75
CA ARG A 2 -66.66 -20.94 12.88
C ARG A 2 -66.49 -22.35 12.30
N SER A 3 -65.50 -23.09 12.77
CA SER A 3 -65.46 -24.55 12.63
C SER A 3 -64.92 -25.09 13.95
N HIS A 4 -65.79 -25.79 14.67
CA HIS A 4 -65.45 -26.72 15.74
C HIS A 4 -65.20 -28.08 15.10
N TYR A 5 -64.25 -28.86 15.62
CA TYR A 5 -64.38 -30.26 16.08
C TYR A 5 -63.00 -30.81 16.51
N PRO A 6 -62.95 -31.89 17.32
CA PRO A 6 -62.01 -32.05 18.40
C PRO A 6 -60.83 -32.94 17.98
N PHE A 7 -59.65 -32.68 18.52
CA PHE A 7 -58.55 -33.65 18.47
C PHE A 7 -58.04 -33.90 19.89
N SER A 8 -58.22 -35.14 20.32
CA SER A 8 -57.64 -35.70 21.54
C SER A 8 -56.11 -35.62 21.45
N LEU A 9 -55.46 -34.90 22.38
CA LEU A 9 -54.01 -34.94 22.54
C LEU A 9 -53.63 -36.27 23.20
N SER A 10 -53.25 -37.27 22.40
CA SER A 10 -52.41 -38.36 22.87
C SER A 10 -50.97 -37.85 22.92
N SER A 11 -50.50 -37.48 24.10
CA SER A 11 -49.10 -37.13 24.35
C SER A 11 -48.25 -38.40 24.40
N HIS A 12 -47.90 -38.93 23.22
CA HIS A 12 -46.73 -39.81 23.13
C HIS A 12 -45.51 -38.92 22.90
N PRO A 13 -44.51 -38.93 23.81
CA PRO A 13 -43.29 -38.16 23.58
C PRO A 13 -42.65 -38.66 22.28
N PRO A 14 -42.20 -37.77 21.37
CA PRO A 14 -41.39 -38.23 20.24
C PRO A 14 -40.19 -38.96 20.82
N ALA A 15 -39.98 -40.21 20.41
CA ALA A 15 -38.79 -40.96 20.77
C ALA A 15 -37.59 -40.12 20.34
N MET A 16 -36.94 -39.52 21.33
CA MET A 16 -35.76 -38.70 21.16
C MET A 16 -34.64 -39.61 20.69
N ARG A 17 -34.54 -39.77 19.37
CA ARG A 17 -33.43 -40.48 18.73
C ARG A 17 -32.20 -39.66 19.00
N THR A 18 -31.43 -40.08 19.99
CA THR A 18 -30.12 -39.52 20.29
C THR A 18 -29.28 -39.61 19.02
N LEU A 19 -28.95 -38.45 18.45
CA LEU A 19 -28.02 -38.38 17.33
C LEU A 19 -26.72 -39.04 17.81
N THR A 20 -26.29 -40.07 17.09
CA THR A 20 -25.05 -40.76 17.43
C THR A 20 -23.90 -39.76 17.35
N PRO A 21 -22.89 -39.88 18.21
CA PRO A 21 -21.77 -38.94 18.25
C PRO A 21 -21.08 -38.80 16.87
N LEU A 22 -21.12 -39.86 16.07
CA LEU A 22 -20.61 -39.87 14.69
C LEU A 22 -21.41 -38.94 13.75
N SER A 23 -22.73 -38.87 13.90
CA SER A 23 -23.59 -38.00 13.08
C SER A 23 -23.40 -36.52 13.44
N LEU A 24 -23.15 -36.23 14.72
CA LEU A 24 -22.83 -34.88 15.20
C LEU A 24 -21.44 -34.43 14.72
N LEU A 25 -20.45 -35.33 14.72
CA LEU A 25 -19.10 -35.10 14.19
C LEU A 25 -19.10 -34.81 12.68
N LEU A 26 -19.87 -35.58 11.89
CA LEU A 26 -20.01 -35.38 10.45
C LEU A 26 -20.66 -34.03 10.12
N LEU A 27 -21.67 -33.61 10.89
CA LEU A 27 -22.28 -32.30 10.75
C LEU A 27 -21.30 -31.16 11.08
N PHE A 28 -20.46 -31.33 12.10
CA PHE A 28 -19.44 -30.35 12.51
C PHE A 28 -18.35 -30.15 11.43
N SER A 29 -17.95 -31.24 10.75
CA SER A 29 -17.01 -31.14 9.62
C SER A 29 -17.58 -30.44 8.39
N LEU A 30 -18.90 -30.52 8.16
CA LEU A 30 -19.58 -29.86 7.02
C LEU A 30 -19.90 -28.39 7.29
N LEU A 31 -19.92 -27.96 8.57
CA LEU A 31 -20.14 -26.56 8.98
C LEU A 31 -18.83 -25.83 9.33
N SER A 32 -17.66 -26.42 9.07
CA SER A 32 -16.40 -25.73 9.31
C SER A 32 -16.30 -24.52 8.38
N PRO A 33 -16.27 -23.28 8.89
CA PRO A 33 -16.09 -22.11 8.05
C PRO A 33 -14.70 -22.20 7.43
N SER A 34 -14.61 -22.22 6.10
CA SER A 34 -13.32 -22.06 5.43
C SER A 34 -12.87 -20.61 5.66
N THR A 35 -11.99 -20.39 6.63
CA THR A 35 -11.19 -19.16 6.63
C THR A 35 -10.32 -19.22 5.38
N GLY A 36 -10.73 -18.49 4.34
CA GLY A 36 -9.94 -18.34 3.12
C GLY A 36 -8.68 -17.54 3.44
N GLU A 37 -7.71 -18.19 4.07
CA GLU A 37 -6.39 -17.63 4.32
C GLU A 37 -5.66 -17.64 2.99
N LEU A 38 -5.68 -16.49 2.32
CA LEU A 38 -4.93 -16.30 1.09
C LEU A 38 -3.45 -16.52 1.41
N PRO A 39 -2.72 -17.33 0.65
CA PRO A 39 -1.30 -17.58 0.92
C PRO A 39 -0.53 -16.28 0.76
N GLY A 40 0.02 -15.76 1.85
CA GLY A 40 0.84 -14.56 1.86
C GLY A 40 1.25 -14.18 3.28
N THR A 41 2.50 -13.76 3.46
CA THR A 41 3.03 -13.25 4.72
C THR A 41 3.59 -11.86 4.51
N TRP A 42 3.49 -11.03 5.55
CA TRP A 42 4.14 -9.73 5.57
C TRP A 42 5.50 -9.84 6.25
N GLU A 43 6.49 -9.19 5.67
CA GLU A 43 7.83 -9.05 6.25
C GLU A 43 8.23 -7.58 6.19
N LEU A 44 8.82 -7.09 7.28
CA LEU A 44 9.41 -5.75 7.31
C LEU A 44 10.83 -5.82 6.73
N LEU A 45 11.03 -5.21 5.56
CA LEU A 45 12.36 -5.16 4.92
C LEU A 45 13.21 -4.01 5.46
N VAL A 46 12.63 -2.81 5.56
CA VAL A 46 13.29 -1.59 6.03
C VAL A 46 12.35 -0.84 6.97
N PRO A 47 12.72 -0.58 8.23
CA PRO A 47 11.87 0.14 9.18
C PRO A 47 11.54 1.59 8.79
N ASP A 48 12.46 2.25 8.07
CA ASP A 48 12.32 3.65 7.66
C ASP A 48 13.05 3.89 6.34
N ALA A 49 12.30 4.18 5.27
CA ALA A 49 12.85 4.54 3.96
C ALA A 49 13.33 6.01 3.90
N GLY A 50 13.09 6.78 4.95
CA GLY A 50 13.47 8.17 5.10
C GLY A 50 12.57 9.18 4.37
N ILE A 51 11.61 8.70 3.58
CA ILE A 51 10.64 9.48 2.79
C ILE A 51 9.27 8.79 2.78
N ALA A 52 8.20 9.53 2.47
CA ALA A 52 6.86 8.99 2.32
C ALA A 52 6.53 8.74 0.83
N SER A 53 6.77 7.51 0.34
CA SER A 53 6.58 7.22 -1.08
C SER A 53 5.12 7.43 -1.52
N MET A 54 4.90 8.38 -2.42
CA MET A 54 3.61 8.63 -3.07
C MET A 54 3.47 7.79 -4.35
N HIS A 55 4.55 7.66 -5.14
CA HIS A 55 4.60 6.79 -6.31
C HIS A 55 5.74 5.78 -6.17
N THR A 56 5.49 4.54 -6.56
CA THR A 56 6.46 3.45 -6.47
C THR A 56 6.52 2.69 -7.79
N ALA A 57 7.72 2.45 -8.30
CA ALA A 57 7.93 1.72 -9.55
C ALA A 57 9.05 0.68 -9.39
N VAL A 58 8.76 -0.57 -9.74
CA VAL A 58 9.77 -1.64 -9.79
C VAL A 58 10.49 -1.58 -11.14
N THR A 59 11.80 -1.40 -11.10
CA THR A 59 12.66 -1.34 -12.29
C THR A 59 13.01 -2.74 -12.80
N HIS A 60 13.44 -2.84 -14.05
CA HIS A 60 13.97 -4.10 -14.61
C HIS A 60 15.32 -4.53 -14.01
N PHE A 61 15.92 -3.70 -13.14
CA PHE A 61 17.12 -4.02 -12.37
C PHE A 61 16.81 -4.61 -10.98
N ASN A 62 15.56 -5.01 -10.72
CA ASN A 62 15.06 -5.44 -9.41
C ASN A 62 15.20 -4.41 -8.28
N THR A 63 15.47 -3.15 -8.61
CA THR A 63 15.39 -2.03 -7.66
C THR A 63 14.02 -1.36 -7.72
N VAL A 64 13.67 -0.62 -6.68
CA VAL A 64 12.38 0.07 -6.54
C VAL A 64 12.63 1.57 -6.43
N VAL A 65 12.06 2.35 -7.35
CA VAL A 65 12.06 3.81 -7.29
C VAL A 65 10.88 4.25 -6.43
N LEU A 66 11.16 5.04 -5.39
CA LEU A 66 10.20 5.63 -4.47
C LEU A 66 10.20 7.15 -4.70
N LEU A 67 9.08 7.72 -5.11
CA LEU A 67 8.93 9.15 -5.43
C LEU A 67 7.92 9.81 -4.50
N ASP A 68 8.27 11.00 -4.04
CA ASP A 68 7.39 11.90 -3.28
C ASP A 68 7.59 13.34 -3.77
N ARG A 69 6.71 14.24 -3.34
CA ARG A 69 6.75 15.68 -3.65
C ARG A 69 7.89 16.41 -2.97
N THR A 70 8.23 17.60 -3.44
CA THR A 70 9.45 18.32 -3.03
C THR A 70 9.26 19.42 -2.00
N ASP A 71 8.04 19.67 -1.56
CA ASP A 71 7.65 20.86 -0.80
C ASP A 71 7.02 20.56 0.57
N ILE A 72 7.05 19.31 1.03
CA ILE A 72 6.52 18.87 2.34
C ILE A 72 7.46 19.14 3.52
N GLY A 73 8.64 19.72 3.26
CA GLY A 73 9.64 20.03 4.29
C GLY A 73 10.61 18.87 4.55
N PRO A 74 11.45 18.97 5.60
CA PRO A 74 12.55 18.04 5.84
C PRO A 74 12.14 16.57 5.93
N SER A 75 12.78 15.72 5.12
CA SER A 75 12.71 14.26 5.25
C SER A 75 13.81 13.73 6.18
N ARG A 76 13.84 12.42 6.45
CA ARG A 76 14.93 11.79 7.22
C ARG A 76 16.10 11.36 6.32
N LEU A 77 16.02 11.63 5.03
CA LEU A 77 17.03 11.29 4.04
C LEU A 77 17.67 12.57 3.49
N ARG A 78 19.00 12.61 3.41
CA ARG A 78 19.74 13.80 2.96
C ARG A 78 20.38 13.59 1.60
N LEU A 79 20.37 14.65 0.80
CA LEU A 79 21.15 14.75 -0.42
C LEU A 79 22.60 15.14 -0.09
N PRO A 80 23.57 14.74 -0.92
CA PRO A 80 24.91 15.33 -0.91
C PRO A 80 24.84 16.85 -1.04
N ALA A 81 25.74 17.57 -0.35
CA ALA A 81 25.70 19.03 -0.25
C ALA A 81 25.75 19.77 -1.61
N ASN A 82 26.35 19.16 -2.63
CA ASN A 82 26.41 19.70 -3.99
C ASN A 82 25.15 19.43 -4.84
N LEU A 83 24.18 18.69 -4.30
CA LEU A 83 22.98 18.24 -5.00
C LEU A 83 21.68 18.81 -4.43
N CYS A 84 21.80 19.73 -3.46
CA CYS A 84 20.64 20.36 -2.85
C CYS A 84 19.83 21.17 -3.87
N ARG A 85 18.51 21.06 -3.81
CA ARG A 85 17.57 21.72 -4.70
C ARG A 85 17.36 23.18 -4.29
N ARG A 86 17.38 24.10 -5.24
CA ARG A 86 16.99 25.50 -5.01
C ARG A 86 15.54 25.70 -5.41
N HIS A 87 14.70 26.13 -4.47
CA HIS A 87 13.32 26.49 -4.78
C HIS A 87 13.29 27.84 -5.51
N ARG A 88 13.13 27.82 -6.83
CA ARG A 88 13.09 29.05 -7.64
C ARG A 88 11.78 29.84 -7.50
N ASN A 89 10.68 29.15 -7.20
CA ASN A 89 9.32 29.69 -7.31
C ASN A 89 8.51 29.64 -5.99
N ARG A 90 9.18 29.63 -4.83
CA ARG A 90 8.44 29.73 -3.56
C ARG A 90 8.00 31.19 -3.32
N PRO A 91 6.71 31.45 -3.03
CA PRO A 91 6.18 32.80 -2.84
C PRO A 91 6.75 33.49 -1.58
N ASN A 92 7.26 32.73 -0.62
CA ASN A 92 8.03 33.23 0.53
C ASN A 92 9.51 32.94 0.34
N ALA A 93 10.18 33.77 -0.48
CA ALA A 93 11.60 33.67 -0.82
C ALA A 93 12.55 34.13 0.31
N THR A 94 12.11 34.10 1.57
CA THR A 94 12.96 34.47 2.72
C THR A 94 13.93 33.37 3.12
N ASP A 95 13.65 32.11 2.76
CA ASP A 95 14.60 31.00 2.89
C ASP A 95 15.36 30.81 1.57
N LEU A 96 16.44 31.57 1.43
CA LEU A 96 17.44 31.38 0.36
C LEU A 96 18.24 30.07 0.50
N ASN A 97 18.00 29.30 1.56
CA ASN A 97 18.76 28.10 1.85
C ASN A 97 18.31 26.96 0.90
N PRO A 98 19.23 26.29 0.19
CA PRO A 98 18.88 25.17 -0.66
C PRO A 98 18.33 24.00 0.17
N ASP A 99 17.32 23.32 -0.37
CA ASP A 99 16.76 22.10 0.19
C ASP A 99 17.72 20.93 -0.05
N CYS A 100 18.38 20.50 1.03
CA CYS A 100 19.30 19.37 1.02
C CYS A 100 18.64 18.06 1.49
N TYR A 101 17.32 18.01 1.59
CA TYR A 101 16.59 16.78 1.90
C TYR A 101 16.23 16.04 0.62
N ALA A 102 16.31 14.72 0.67
CA ALA A 102 15.87 13.86 -0.42
C ALA A 102 14.40 13.54 -0.21
N HIS A 103 13.56 13.80 -1.22
CA HIS A 103 12.14 13.44 -1.21
C HIS A 103 11.85 12.22 -2.07
N SER A 104 12.89 11.52 -2.50
CA SER A 104 12.79 10.34 -3.33
C SER A 104 13.97 9.44 -3.01
N ALA A 105 13.78 8.15 -3.24
CA ALA A 105 14.78 7.15 -2.94
C ALA A 105 14.76 6.00 -3.93
N LEU A 106 15.92 5.35 -4.08
CA LEU A 106 16.02 4.05 -4.70
C LEU A 106 16.18 3.02 -3.58
N PHE A 107 15.29 2.05 -3.54
CA PHE A 107 15.37 0.89 -2.66
C PHE A 107 15.91 -0.32 -3.43
N ASP A 108 16.88 -1.00 -2.84
CA ASP A 108 17.40 -2.27 -3.33
C ASP A 108 16.96 -3.42 -2.39
N PRO A 109 15.98 -4.24 -2.78
CA PRO A 109 15.51 -5.38 -2.00
C PRO A 109 16.57 -6.46 -1.75
N ALA A 110 17.60 -6.57 -2.60
CA ALA A 110 18.64 -7.59 -2.41
C ALA A 110 19.56 -7.26 -1.23
N THR A 111 19.72 -5.97 -0.93
CA THR A 111 20.61 -5.49 0.13
C THR A 111 19.88 -4.77 1.27
N ASN A 112 18.56 -4.60 1.14
CA ASN A 112 17.72 -3.76 1.99
C ASN A 112 18.25 -2.32 2.15
N LYS A 113 18.93 -1.79 1.12
CA LYS A 113 19.53 -0.45 1.16
C LYS A 113 18.66 0.60 0.51
N ILE A 114 18.68 1.78 1.09
CA ILE A 114 18.04 2.99 0.60
C ILE A 114 19.10 3.96 0.11
N ARG A 115 18.94 4.48 -1.09
CA ARG A 115 19.80 5.52 -1.67
C ARG A 115 18.97 6.76 -1.99
N PRO A 116 19.38 7.96 -1.56
CA PRO A 116 18.68 9.19 -1.93
C PRO A 116 18.66 9.42 -3.44
N LEU A 117 17.52 9.90 -3.94
CA LEU A 117 17.33 10.38 -5.31
C LEU A 117 17.00 11.86 -5.31
N ILE A 118 17.55 12.54 -6.31
CA ILE A 118 17.18 13.92 -6.63
C ILE A 118 16.07 13.84 -7.66
N ILE A 119 15.00 14.59 -7.40
CA ILE A 119 14.00 14.91 -8.42
C ILE A 119 14.10 16.40 -8.73
N HIS A 120 14.04 16.73 -10.02
CA HIS A 120 14.29 18.08 -10.48
C HIS A 120 13.07 18.98 -10.32
N THR A 121 11.88 18.41 -10.41
CA THR A 121 10.59 19.10 -10.40
C THR A 121 9.64 18.38 -9.47
N ASP A 122 8.64 19.08 -8.94
CA ASP A 122 7.68 18.47 -8.03
C ASP A 122 6.81 17.42 -8.73
N THR A 123 6.82 16.18 -8.23
CA THR A 123 6.08 15.06 -8.83
C THR A 123 4.66 14.89 -8.26
N TRP A 124 4.17 15.77 -7.40
CA TRP A 124 2.81 15.65 -6.86
C TRP A 124 1.74 15.56 -7.95
N CYS A 125 0.84 14.59 -7.86
CA CYS A 125 -0.18 14.31 -8.88
C CYS A 125 0.38 14.06 -10.31
N SER A 126 1.64 13.64 -10.41
CA SER A 126 2.23 13.23 -11.69
C SER A 126 1.80 11.82 -12.09
N SER A 127 2.18 11.43 -13.31
CA SER A 127 2.02 10.08 -13.83
C SER A 127 3.35 9.55 -14.36
N GLY A 128 3.51 8.22 -14.39
CA GLY A 128 4.73 7.59 -14.91
C GLY A 128 4.50 6.25 -15.58
N GLN A 129 5.37 5.91 -16.53
CA GLN A 129 5.38 4.63 -17.22
C GLN A 129 6.79 4.25 -17.67
N PHE A 130 7.10 2.95 -17.65
CA PHE A 130 8.30 2.44 -18.30
C PHE A 130 8.14 2.36 -19.82
N LEU A 131 9.08 2.95 -20.54
CA LEU A 131 9.23 2.79 -21.98
C LEU A 131 9.79 1.39 -22.31
N PRO A 132 9.70 0.93 -23.58
CA PRO A 132 10.19 -0.39 -23.98
C PRO A 132 11.69 -0.64 -23.74
N ASP A 133 12.48 0.43 -23.64
CA ASP A 133 13.91 0.37 -23.34
C ASP A 133 14.22 0.30 -21.83
N GLY A 134 13.20 0.31 -20.97
CA GLY A 134 13.33 0.30 -19.52
C GLY A 134 13.45 1.68 -18.86
N THR A 135 13.39 2.77 -19.63
CA THR A 135 13.40 4.14 -19.10
C THR A 135 12.09 4.44 -18.37
N LEU A 136 12.16 4.90 -17.12
CA LEU A 136 11.00 5.42 -16.40
C LEU A 136 10.71 6.86 -16.87
N LEU A 137 9.68 7.04 -17.69
CA LEU A 137 9.18 8.35 -18.10
C LEU A 137 8.18 8.87 -17.06
N GLN A 138 8.39 10.08 -16.55
CA GLN A 138 7.52 10.76 -15.59
C GLN A 138 7.00 12.06 -16.19
N THR A 139 5.69 12.32 -16.10
CA THR A 139 5.06 13.51 -16.70
C THR A 139 4.17 14.26 -15.73
N GLY A 140 4.12 15.57 -15.88
CA GLY A 140 3.34 16.45 -15.03
C GLY A 140 3.91 16.56 -13.63
N GLY A 141 3.05 16.92 -12.69
CA GLY A 141 3.45 17.31 -11.35
C GLY A 141 2.75 18.58 -10.90
N ASP A 142 3.17 19.11 -9.75
CA ASP A 142 2.70 20.39 -9.21
C ASP A 142 3.76 21.48 -9.43
N LEU A 143 3.39 22.76 -9.28
CA LEU A 143 4.29 23.92 -9.33
C LEU A 143 5.25 23.95 -10.54
N ASP A 144 6.50 23.52 -10.39
CA ASP A 144 7.50 23.49 -11.46
C ASP A 144 7.47 22.19 -12.28
N GLY A 145 6.67 21.20 -11.87
CA GLY A 145 6.40 19.93 -12.53
C GLY A 145 5.23 19.95 -13.54
N TRP A 146 4.27 20.88 -13.42
CA TRP A 146 3.00 20.85 -14.16
C TRP A 146 3.07 20.72 -15.70
N LYS A 147 4.21 21.11 -16.29
CA LYS A 147 4.49 21.08 -17.74
C LYS A 147 5.71 20.22 -18.11
N LYS A 148 6.11 19.30 -17.23
CA LYS A 148 7.33 18.49 -17.40
C LYS A 148 7.03 17.14 -18.02
N ILE A 149 7.97 16.68 -18.83
CA ILE A 149 8.10 15.37 -19.48
C ILE A 149 9.59 15.06 -19.48
#